data_AF-A0AAE9JAE7-F1
#
_entry.id   AF-A0AAE9JAE7-F1
#
_cell.length_a   1.000
_cell.length_b   1.000
_cell.length_c   1.000
_cell.angle_alpha   90.00
_cell.angle_beta   90.00
_cell.angle_gamma   90.00
#
_symmetry.space_group_name_H-M   'P 1'
#
loop_
_entity.id
_entity.type
_entity.pdbx_description
1 polymer ?
#
loop_
_entity_poly.entity_id
_entity_poly.type
_entity_poly.pdbx_seq_one_letter_code
_entity_poly.pdbx_strand_id
1 'polypeptide(L)'
;MAIISVRTELHMCSKSCGFRGICYEASGTHLCRCPRGFIGDECDTLVNQLTLEPIGFGYWPWDLALGLLYVALLLSLVAFFVVNGQGDNDRDIEDEYVKIKNQN
;
A
#
# COMPACT_ATOMS: atom_id res chain seq x y z
N MET A 1 -20.51 -62.71 13.36
CA MET A 1 -20.78 -61.54 14.22
C MET A 1 -19.87 -60.42 13.75
N ALA A 2 -20.38 -59.49 12.95
CA ALA A 2 -19.59 -58.35 12.47
C ALA A 2 -19.78 -57.21 13.48
N ILE A 3 -18.77 -56.95 14.30
CA ILE A 3 -18.72 -55.73 15.11
C ILE A 3 -18.34 -54.60 14.17
N ILE A 4 -19.31 -53.71 13.95
CA ILE A 4 -19.19 -52.50 13.14
C ILE A 4 -18.04 -51.69 13.74
N SER A 5 -16.99 -51.46 12.96
CA SER A 5 -15.96 -50.48 13.28
C SER A 5 -16.61 -49.09 13.23
N VAL A 6 -17.19 -48.66 14.34
CA VAL A 6 -17.55 -47.26 14.52
C VAL A 6 -16.26 -46.55 14.85
N ARG A 7 -15.57 -46.14 13.79
CA ARG A 7 -14.55 -45.11 13.88
C ARG A 7 -15.27 -43.83 14.35
N THR A 8 -15.42 -43.63 15.65
CA THR A 8 -15.64 -42.29 16.18
C THR A 8 -14.28 -41.63 16.20
N GLU A 9 -13.93 -40.97 15.10
CA GLU A 9 -12.88 -39.94 15.09
C GLU A 9 -13.40 -38.75 15.91
N LEU A 10 -13.54 -38.92 17.22
CA LEU A 10 -13.63 -37.80 18.16
C LEU A 10 -12.21 -37.23 18.38
N HIS A 11 -11.47 -37.05 17.29
CA HIS A 11 -10.11 -36.55 17.27
C HIS A 11 -10.02 -35.17 16.63
N MET A 12 -11.15 -34.57 16.23
CA MET A 12 -11.07 -33.27 15.59
C MET A 12 -10.78 -32.14 16.60
N CYS A 13 -11.36 -32.18 17.82
CA CYS A 13 -10.96 -31.30 18.93
C CYS A 13 -9.88 -31.95 19.83
N SER A 14 -9.02 -32.83 19.28
CA SER A 14 -7.86 -33.35 20.05
C SER A 14 -6.78 -32.29 20.24
N LYS A 15 -6.79 -31.23 19.41
CA LYS A 15 -5.99 -30.04 19.61
C LYS A 15 -6.85 -29.00 20.28
N SER A 16 -6.53 -28.69 21.53
CA SER A 16 -7.21 -27.64 22.27
C SER A 16 -7.10 -26.36 21.44
N CYS A 17 -8.22 -25.85 20.91
CA CYS A 17 -8.37 -24.40 20.81
C CYS A 17 -7.91 -23.91 22.19
N GLY A 18 -6.84 -23.10 22.26
CA GLY A 18 -6.18 -22.77 23.52
C GLY A 18 -7.18 -22.30 24.57
N PHE A 19 -6.77 -22.09 25.83
CA PHE A 19 -7.67 -21.86 26.98
C PHE A 19 -8.78 -20.78 26.81
N ARG A 20 -8.74 -19.99 25.73
CA ARG A 20 -9.64 -18.89 25.39
C ARG A 20 -10.59 -19.17 24.20
N GLY A 21 -10.41 -20.26 23.44
CA GLY A 21 -11.22 -20.58 22.24
C GLY A 21 -12.25 -21.68 22.47
N ILE A 22 -13.34 -21.68 21.67
CA ILE A 22 -14.37 -22.73 21.70
C ILE A 22 -14.25 -23.58 20.43
N CYS A 23 -14.10 -24.90 20.59
CA CYS A 23 -14.08 -25.84 19.46
C CYS A 23 -15.49 -26.16 18.98
N TYR A 24 -15.70 -26.20 17.67
CA TYR A 24 -16.93 -26.71 17.07
C TYR A 24 -16.67 -27.53 15.81
N GLU A 25 -17.48 -28.57 15.63
CA GLU A 25 -17.45 -29.46 14.48
C GLU A 25 -18.39 -28.94 13.40
N ALA A 26 -17.85 -28.60 12.23
CA ALA A 26 -18.61 -28.14 11.08
C ALA A 26 -18.36 -29.09 9.90
N SER A 27 -19.37 -29.88 9.51
CA SER A 27 -19.33 -30.73 8.30
C SER A 27 -18.08 -31.63 8.19
N GLY A 28 -17.64 -32.22 9.31
CA GLY A 28 -16.43 -33.07 9.35
C GLY A 28 -15.10 -32.30 9.39
N THR A 29 -15.14 -30.98 9.55
CA THR A 29 -13.97 -30.10 9.75
C THR A 29 -13.93 -29.52 11.16
N HIS A 30 -12.72 -29.43 11.72
CA HIS A 30 -12.45 -28.78 13.00
C HIS A 30 -12.36 -27.27 12.82
N LEU A 31 -13.16 -26.51 13.56
CA LEU A 31 -13.02 -25.05 13.60
C LEU A 31 -12.95 -24.52 15.04
N CYS A 32 -11.99 -23.64 15.29
CA CYS A 32 -11.90 -22.91 16.54
C CYS A 32 -12.58 -21.55 16.43
N ARG A 33 -13.51 -21.25 17.34
CA ARG A 33 -14.07 -19.91 17.51
C ARG A 33 -13.19 -19.13 18.47
N CYS A 34 -12.39 -18.22 17.92
CA CYS A 34 -11.56 -17.34 18.74
C CYS A 34 -12.33 -16.12 19.26
N PRO A 35 -12.08 -15.69 20.52
CA PRO A 35 -12.64 -14.46 21.05
C PRO A 35 -12.02 -13.24 20.36
N ARG A 36 -12.69 -12.08 20.44
CA ARG A 36 -12.16 -10.83 19.87
C ARG A 36 -10.77 -10.55 20.42
N GLY A 37 -9.82 -10.26 19.53
CA GLY A 37 -8.43 -10.05 19.90
C GLY A 37 -7.54 -11.29 19.80
N PHE A 38 -8.05 -12.44 19.35
CA PHE A 38 -7.27 -13.66 19.14
C PHE A 38 -7.58 -14.29 17.76
N ILE A 39 -6.56 -14.81 17.10
CA ILE A 39 -6.59 -15.49 15.79
C ILE A 39 -5.68 -16.73 15.82
N GLY A 40 -5.63 -17.47 14.71
CA GLY A 40 -4.87 -18.71 14.58
C GLY A 40 -5.72 -19.95 14.82
N ASP A 41 -5.24 -21.10 14.34
CA ASP A 41 -5.96 -22.37 14.42
C ASP A 41 -6.21 -22.83 15.86
N GLU A 42 -5.38 -22.39 16.81
CA GLU A 42 -5.51 -22.66 18.24
C GLU A 42 -5.87 -21.41 19.06
N CYS A 43 -6.22 -20.29 18.42
CA CYS A 43 -6.51 -19.01 19.10
C CYS A 43 -5.37 -18.53 20.02
N ASP A 44 -4.13 -18.86 19.71
CA ASP A 44 -2.92 -18.53 20.48
C ASP A 44 -2.35 -17.15 20.11
N THR A 45 -2.72 -16.64 18.94
CA THR A 45 -2.14 -15.44 18.37
C THR A 45 -3.01 -14.25 18.72
N LEU A 46 -2.48 -13.31 19.52
CA LEU A 46 -3.15 -12.05 19.77
C LEU A 46 -3.26 -11.25 18.46
N VAL A 47 -4.47 -10.79 18.14
CA VAL A 47 -4.67 -9.73 17.15
C VAL A 47 -4.11 -8.46 17.76
N ASN A 48 -2.80 -8.29 17.61
CA ASN A 48 -2.18 -7.02 17.86
C ASN A 48 -2.78 -6.05 16.84
N GLN A 49 -3.34 -4.94 17.30
CA GLN A 49 -3.91 -3.90 16.43
C GLN A 49 -2.83 -3.25 15.52
N LEU A 50 -1.58 -3.70 15.65
CA LEU A 50 -0.43 -3.34 14.84
C LEU A 50 -0.21 -4.25 13.62
N THR A 51 -1.04 -5.29 13.40
CA THR A 51 -1.06 -6.07 12.12
C THR A 51 -2.30 -5.79 11.28
N LEU A 52 -3.05 -4.74 11.62
CA LEU A 52 -3.64 -3.96 10.55
C LEU A 52 -2.45 -3.26 9.88
N GLU A 53 -1.87 -3.92 8.89
CA GLU A 53 -1.33 -3.22 7.74
C GLU A 53 -2.51 -2.99 6.77
N PRO A 54 -3.34 -1.94 6.93
CA PRO A 54 -4.16 -1.49 5.83
C PRO A 54 -3.23 -0.63 4.98
N ILE A 55 -2.38 -1.23 4.14
CA ILE A 55 -1.52 -0.48 3.20
C ILE A 55 -1.00 0.83 3.82
N GLY A 56 -0.32 0.70 4.96
CA GLY A 56 0.43 1.80 5.51
C GLY A 56 1.48 2.12 4.47
N PHE A 57 1.30 3.20 3.72
CA PHE A 57 2.40 3.85 3.03
C PHE A 57 3.40 4.21 4.13
N GLY A 58 4.30 3.27 4.42
CA GLY A 58 5.43 3.50 5.28
C GLY A 58 6.27 4.54 4.57
N TYR A 59 6.09 5.80 4.95
CA TYR A 59 6.98 6.86 4.51
C TYR A 59 8.30 6.62 5.22
N TRP A 60 9.19 5.86 4.57
CA TRP A 60 10.58 5.76 5.02
C TRP A 60 11.22 7.13 4.83
N PRO A 61 12.13 7.60 5.71
CA PRO A 61 12.74 8.94 5.62
C PRO A 61 13.45 9.25 4.29
N TRP A 62 13.63 8.24 3.43
CA TRP A 62 14.36 8.28 2.18
C TRP A 62 13.42 8.49 0.96
N ASP A 63 12.12 8.24 1.11
CA ASP A 63 11.13 8.40 0.03
C ASP A 63 10.71 9.87 -0.18
N LEU A 64 10.69 10.67 0.89
CA LEU A 64 10.50 12.12 0.78
C LEU A 64 11.66 12.80 0.04
N ALA A 65 12.88 12.28 0.20
CA ALA A 65 14.03 12.79 -0.54
C ALA A 65 13.92 12.49 -2.04
N LEU A 66 13.47 11.28 -2.40
CA LEU A 66 13.21 10.91 -3.80
C LEU A 66 12.03 11.71 -4.39
N GLY A 67 10.96 11.89 -3.62
CA GLY A 67 9.81 12.71 -4.02
C GLY A 67 10.19 14.17 -4.22
N LEU A 68 10.93 14.78 -3.29
CA LEU A 68 11.39 16.17 -3.40
C LEU A 68 12.38 16.34 -4.56
N LEU A 69 13.27 15.37 -4.79
CA LEU A 69 14.19 15.39 -5.94
C LEU A 69 13.44 15.33 -7.27
N TYR A 70 12.43 14.45 -7.37
CA TYR A 70 11.58 14.37 -8.56
C TYR A 70 10.81 15.67 -8.81
N VAL A 71 10.21 16.26 -7.77
CA VAL A 71 9.50 17.55 -7.86
C VAL A 71 10.45 18.67 -8.27
N ALA A 72 11.66 18.72 -7.71
CA ALA A 72 12.65 19.72 -8.08
C ALA A 72 13.11 19.58 -9.54
N LEU A 73 13.29 18.35 -10.03
CA LEU A 73 13.63 18.08 -11.44
C LEU A 73 12.49 18.48 -12.38
N LEU A 74 11.24 18.15 -12.04
CA LEU A 74 10.08 18.57 -12.83
C LEU A 74 9.92 20.08 -12.88
N LEU A 75 10.06 20.78 -11.74
CA LEU A 75 10.00 22.24 -11.70
C LEU A 75 11.12 22.89 -12.51
N SER A 76 12.33 22.31 -12.48
CA SER A 76 13.47 22.80 -13.26
C SER A 76 13.24 22.63 -14.77
N LEU A 77 12.67 21.49 -15.20
CA LEU A 77 12.30 21.27 -16.60
C LEU A 77 11.18 22.22 -17.06
N VAL A 78 10.12 22.38 -16.25
CA VAL A 78 9.04 23.33 -16.55
C VAL A 78 9.59 24.75 -16.64
N ALA A 79 10.42 25.18 -15.69
CA ALA A 79 11.06 26.49 -15.74
C ALA A 79 11.93 26.66 -16.98
N PHE A 80 12.69 25.64 -17.38
CA PHE A 80 13.46 25.66 -18.63
C PHE A 80 12.55 25.82 -19.86
N PHE A 81 11.46 25.07 -19.95
CA PHE A 81 10.49 25.22 -21.04
C PHE A 81 9.74 26.55 -21.00
N VAL A 82 9.51 27.15 -19.83
CA VAL A 82 8.90 28.49 -19.74
C VAL A 82 9.90 29.55 -20.18
N VAL A 83 11.16 29.47 -19.72
CA VAL A 83 12.21 30.44 -20.09
C VAL A 83 12.61 30.33 -21.56
N ASN A 84 12.72 29.11 -22.09
CA ASN A 84 13.10 28.88 -23.50
C ASN A 84 11.90 28.75 -24.46
N GLY A 85 10.71 28.50 -23.93
CA GLY A 85 9.45 28.40 -24.69
C GLY A 85 8.62 29.67 -24.67
N GLN A 86 9.04 30.71 -23.94
CA GLN A 86 8.64 32.08 -24.26
C GLN A 86 9.31 32.44 -25.59
N GLY A 87 8.63 32.04 -26.67
CA GLY A 87 8.95 32.44 -28.03
C GLY A 87 9.18 33.94 -28.10
N ASP A 88 10.35 34.26 -28.60
CA ASP A 88 11.03 35.54 -28.69
C ASP A 88 10.33 36.53 -29.63
N ASN A 89 9.07 36.87 -29.37
CA ASN A 89 8.29 37.76 -30.25
C ASN A 89 8.63 39.26 -30.06
N ASP A 90 9.53 39.59 -29.14
CA ASP A 90 9.87 40.98 -28.79
C ASP A 90 11.16 41.46 -29.49
N ARG A 91 12.14 40.57 -29.71
CA ARG A 91 13.40 40.91 -30.39
C ARG A 91 13.23 41.20 -31.90
N ASP A 92 12.21 40.63 -32.54
CA ASP A 92 11.94 40.87 -33.96
C ASP A 92 11.36 42.28 -34.22
N ILE A 93 10.63 42.87 -33.27
CA ILE A 93 9.99 44.20 -33.41
C ILE A 93 11.03 45.33 -33.27
N GLU A 94 11.98 45.21 -32.33
CA GLU A 94 13.03 46.21 -32.10
C GLU A 94 13.98 46.30 -33.32
N ASP A 95 14.32 45.16 -33.93
CA ASP A 95 15.18 45.09 -35.12
C ASP A 95 14.51 45.70 -36.37
N GLU A 96 13.19 45.57 -36.50
CA GLU A 96 12.44 46.20 -37.59
C GLU A 96 12.28 47.72 -37.39
N TYR A 97 12.00 48.18 -36.16
CA TYR A 97 11.92 49.61 -35.84
C TYR A 97 13.26 50.33 -36.10
N VAL A 98 14.38 49.72 -35.73
CA VAL A 98 15.73 50.27 -35.98
C VAL A 98 16.04 50.38 -37.47
N LYS A 99 15.58 49.42 -38.30
CA LYS A 99 15.72 49.51 -39.76
C LYS A 99 14.92 50.67 -40.36
N ILE A 100 13.67 50.86 -39.92
CA ILE A 100 12.82 51.96 -40.42
C ILE A 100 13.40 53.32 -40.04
N LYS A 101 13.89 53.48 -38.81
CA LYS A 101 14.49 54.74 -38.34
C LYS A 101 15.78 55.12 -39.06
N ASN A 102 16.56 54.14 -39.51
CA ASN A 102 17.81 54.39 -40.25
C ASN A 102 17.59 54.60 -41.77
N GLN A 103 16.35 54.50 -42.27
CA GLN A 103 16.00 54.80 -43.66
C GLN A 103 15.32 56.18 -43.85
N ASN A 104 15.16 56.97 -42.79
CA ASN A 104 14.62 58.34 -42.83
C ASN A 104 15.60 59.34 -42.20
#